data_AF-A0A1F7ZZL2-F1
#
_entry.id   AF-A0A1F7ZZL2-F1
#
_cell.length_a   1.000
_cell.length_b   1.000
_cell.length_c   1.000
_cell.angle_alpha   90.00
_cell.angle_beta   90.00
_cell.angle_gamma   90.00
#
_symmetry.space_group_name_H-M   'P 1'
#
loop_
_entity.id
_entity.type
_entity.pdbx_description
1 polymer ?
#
loop_
_entity_poly.entity_id
_entity_poly.type
_entity_poly.pdbx_seq_one_letter_code
_entity_poly.pdbx_strand_id
1 'polypeptide(L)'
;MSYSVLVQRARDLVHKISKEITSEYGLSSMAPSIYDTAWLALVPDKTADQKGWLFPESFTYLLDTQNLDGGWDPLEQSSRAVKYSDSLWLPDCIIHSLAALLALCRHFRLAACQGSGLPEDALARIFRAKRFLDEKLAAWTLEGTTHFGFELLIPVLLQLLAEEGLSFEFPAKEELLIRYEKASSIDLNWLYDGPCQVPLLSLEAFIGKLNFGKIEHLVSDGGIIASPASTAAYLIYAPKWSDKCEAFLRHVVANGQGQGNGAVGGVFPLELFEPSWVLTALLEHGFTAENLGVDQVDSILRVIHRSLNGGVIGATHVFLPDADDTSRALTTLNLQGYQISPKGLLDKFEVDHCFETFDNRMPNRVTSVSVNGNVLSSLLHSPDPSAFTAQIEKVARFICSRWQAAGKLEDHWNMSEYYGIMHIAQSLILLLVKQSQGALPSISVVSYHLIHDTVPSCLREALDYILKNQHADGSWGELHCNEETAYAVVALANLGSHLAVVRENDWKVDLAIARGKQFLLEHWLPGNTKPDRVWTGKILHGLAYVGEAYILAALKVNRVNLAAARGIYPN
;
A
#
# COMPACT_ATOMS: atom_id res chain seq x y z
N MET A 1 -20.63 6.44 -18.21
CA MET A 1 -20.97 5.04 -17.84
C MET A 1 -22.38 5.00 -17.25
N SER A 2 -23.24 4.05 -17.61
CA SER A 2 -24.58 3.95 -17.00
C SER A 2 -24.52 3.36 -15.59
N TYR A 3 -25.56 3.60 -14.78
CA TYR A 3 -25.67 3.06 -13.42
C TYR A 3 -25.54 1.53 -13.37
N SER A 4 -26.20 0.83 -14.29
CA SER A 4 -26.17 -0.63 -14.35
C SER A 4 -24.78 -1.19 -14.66
N VAL A 5 -24.03 -0.52 -15.55
CA VAL A 5 -22.66 -0.93 -15.89
C VAL A 5 -21.73 -0.72 -14.70
N LEU A 6 -21.88 0.40 -13.97
CA LEU A 6 -21.09 0.67 -12.78
C LEU A 6 -21.32 -0.37 -11.67
N VAL A 7 -22.58 -0.71 -11.41
CA VAL A 7 -22.94 -1.76 -10.44
C VAL A 7 -22.42 -3.12 -10.87
N GLN A 8 -22.53 -3.47 -12.16
CA GLN A 8 -22.01 -4.74 -12.64
C GLN A 8 -20.49 -4.84 -12.48
N ARG A 9 -19.74 -3.76 -12.75
CA ARG A 9 -18.29 -3.72 -12.54
C ARG A 9 -17.90 -3.94 -11.07
N ALA A 10 -18.55 -3.25 -10.15
CA ALA A 10 -18.31 -3.44 -8.73
C ALA A 10 -18.64 -4.86 -8.27
N ARG A 11 -19.73 -5.45 -8.79
CA ARG A 11 -20.09 -6.84 -8.55
C ARG A 11 -19.05 -7.82 -9.10
N ASP A 12 -18.55 -7.59 -10.31
CA ASP A 12 -17.53 -8.45 -10.94
C ASP A 12 -16.23 -8.43 -10.13
N LEU A 13 -15.80 -7.26 -9.64
CA LEU A 13 -14.65 -7.11 -8.75
C LEU A 13 -14.82 -7.90 -7.44
N VAL A 14 -15.94 -7.71 -6.74
CA VAL A 14 -16.24 -8.43 -5.49
C VAL A 14 -16.34 -9.93 -5.72
N HIS A 15 -16.96 -10.36 -6.82
CA HIS A 15 -17.06 -11.77 -7.20
C HIS A 15 -15.69 -12.38 -7.47
N LYS A 16 -14.80 -11.66 -8.17
CA LYS A 16 -13.42 -12.09 -8.41
C LYS A 16 -12.68 -12.32 -7.08
N ILE A 17 -12.72 -11.33 -6.19
CA ILE A 17 -12.09 -11.40 -4.86
C ILE A 17 -12.66 -12.57 -4.05
N SER A 18 -13.99 -12.76 -4.05
CA SER A 18 -14.63 -13.84 -3.29
C SER A 18 -14.16 -15.25 -3.69
N LYS A 19 -13.74 -15.42 -4.96
CA LYS A 19 -13.15 -16.68 -5.43
C LYS A 19 -11.69 -16.78 -5.02
N GLU A 20 -10.91 -15.74 -5.30
CA GLU A 20 -9.46 -15.74 -5.11
C GLU A 20 -9.07 -15.80 -3.62
N ILE A 21 -9.86 -15.23 -2.71
CA ILE A 21 -9.57 -15.21 -1.27
C ILE A 21 -9.58 -16.62 -0.64
N THR A 22 -10.21 -17.59 -1.31
CA THR A 22 -10.26 -18.99 -0.88
C THR A 22 -9.15 -19.85 -1.46
N SER A 23 -8.26 -19.27 -2.28
CA SER A 23 -7.06 -19.93 -2.80
C SER A 23 -6.12 -20.32 -1.66
N GLU A 24 -5.47 -21.48 -1.78
CA GLU A 24 -4.47 -21.98 -0.81
C GLU A 24 -3.37 -20.95 -0.54
N TYR A 25 -2.93 -20.24 -1.58
CA TYR A 25 -1.87 -19.24 -1.52
C TYR A 25 -2.38 -17.81 -1.36
N GLY A 26 -3.70 -17.61 -1.24
CA GLY A 26 -4.33 -16.29 -1.20
C GLY A 26 -4.35 -15.55 -2.54
N LEU A 27 -4.53 -14.23 -2.47
CA LEU A 27 -4.62 -13.34 -3.64
C LEU A 27 -3.75 -12.10 -3.44
N SER A 28 -3.30 -11.48 -4.52
CA SER A 28 -2.74 -10.12 -4.50
C SER A 28 -2.86 -9.49 -5.89
N SER A 29 -3.41 -8.29 -5.95
CA SER A 29 -3.47 -7.48 -7.16
C SER A 29 -2.30 -6.50 -7.29
N MET A 30 -1.29 -6.65 -6.43
CA MET A 30 -0.10 -5.79 -6.44
C MET A 30 0.64 -5.89 -7.77
N ALA A 31 0.89 -4.73 -8.38
CA ALA A 31 1.60 -4.62 -9.64
C ALA A 31 3.01 -5.23 -9.56
N PRO A 32 3.54 -5.79 -10.66
CA PRO A 32 4.87 -6.37 -10.67
C PRO A 32 5.98 -5.40 -10.22
N SER A 33 6.96 -5.95 -9.52
CA SER A 33 8.14 -5.29 -8.97
C SER A 33 9.38 -5.84 -9.66
N ILE A 34 10.19 -4.96 -10.27
CA ILE A 34 11.49 -5.37 -10.83
C ILE A 34 12.41 -5.87 -9.72
N TYR A 35 12.33 -5.27 -8.53
CA TYR A 35 13.19 -5.59 -7.40
C TYR A 35 12.99 -7.05 -6.98
N ASP A 36 11.74 -7.44 -6.72
CA ASP A 36 11.40 -8.79 -6.30
C ASP A 36 11.63 -9.80 -7.41
N THR A 37 11.30 -9.44 -8.65
CA THR A 37 11.57 -10.29 -9.83
C THR A 37 13.07 -10.57 -9.98
N ALA A 38 13.93 -9.59 -9.70
CA ALA A 38 15.37 -9.78 -9.73
C ALA A 38 15.87 -10.72 -8.64
N TRP A 39 15.26 -10.72 -7.46
CA TRP A 39 15.57 -11.72 -6.43
C TRP A 39 15.18 -13.14 -6.84
N LEU A 40 14.04 -13.32 -7.51
CA LEU A 40 13.66 -14.64 -8.06
C LEU A 40 14.64 -15.11 -9.13
N ALA A 41 15.10 -14.21 -10.01
CA ALA A 41 16.11 -14.52 -11.01
C ALA A 41 17.47 -14.96 -10.40
N LEU A 42 17.69 -14.72 -9.11
CA LEU A 42 18.89 -15.11 -8.37
C LEU A 42 18.76 -16.43 -7.60
N VAL A 43 17.61 -17.12 -7.67
CA VAL A 43 17.41 -18.39 -6.97
C VAL A 43 18.09 -19.51 -7.76
N PRO A 44 19.14 -20.16 -7.23
CA PRO A 44 19.80 -21.25 -7.90
C PRO A 44 18.90 -22.49 -7.93
N ASP A 45 18.91 -23.22 -9.03
CA ASP A 45 18.35 -24.57 -9.05
C ASP A 45 19.35 -25.52 -8.36
N LYS A 46 19.05 -25.87 -7.11
CA LYS A 46 19.84 -26.83 -6.31
C LYS A 46 19.42 -28.28 -6.55
N THR A 47 18.37 -28.51 -7.33
CA THR A 47 17.82 -29.85 -7.63
C THR A 47 18.38 -30.45 -8.92
N ALA A 48 18.83 -29.59 -9.85
CA ALA A 48 19.44 -30.02 -11.11
C ALA A 48 20.92 -30.44 -10.96
N ASP A 49 21.32 -31.47 -11.72
CA ASP A 49 22.72 -31.92 -11.81
C ASP A 49 23.64 -30.84 -12.41
N GLN A 50 23.09 -29.94 -13.23
CA GLN A 50 23.77 -28.77 -13.77
C GLN A 50 23.35 -27.53 -12.98
N LYS A 51 24.32 -26.68 -12.61
CA LYS A 51 23.99 -25.42 -11.94
C LYS A 51 23.17 -24.55 -12.90
N GLY A 52 21.94 -24.25 -12.52
CA GLY A 52 21.02 -23.39 -13.26
C GLY A 52 20.31 -22.42 -12.34
N TRP A 53 19.30 -21.76 -12.87
CA TRP A 53 18.41 -20.87 -12.13
C TRP A 53 17.02 -21.48 -12.08
N LEU A 54 16.36 -21.35 -10.93
CA LEU A 54 15.05 -21.96 -10.69
C LEU A 54 13.92 -21.25 -11.45
N PHE A 55 14.08 -19.95 -11.70
CA PHE A 55 13.13 -19.06 -12.38
C PHE A 55 13.78 -18.34 -13.57
N PRO A 56 14.14 -19.05 -14.65
CA PRO A 56 14.73 -18.43 -15.84
C PRO A 56 13.80 -17.38 -16.47
N GLU A 57 12.48 -17.55 -16.37
CA GLU A 57 11.47 -16.59 -16.84
C GLU A 57 11.59 -15.22 -16.16
N SER A 58 11.95 -15.19 -14.87
CA SER A 58 12.18 -13.93 -14.16
C SER A 58 13.39 -13.19 -14.72
N PHE A 59 14.44 -13.91 -15.13
CA PHE A 59 15.60 -13.30 -15.80
C PHE A 59 15.25 -12.79 -17.20
N THR A 60 14.47 -13.55 -17.99
CA THR A 60 13.96 -13.10 -19.28
C THR A 60 13.15 -11.81 -19.13
N TYR A 61 12.28 -11.73 -18.13
CA TYR A 61 11.53 -10.51 -17.84
C TYR A 61 12.43 -9.31 -17.57
N LEU A 62 13.54 -9.47 -16.83
CA LEU A 62 14.51 -8.38 -16.63
C LEU A 62 15.15 -7.93 -17.93
N LEU A 63 15.54 -8.86 -18.80
CA LEU A 63 16.14 -8.53 -20.10
C LEU A 63 15.16 -7.76 -20.99
N ASP A 64 13.88 -8.15 -20.98
CA ASP A 64 12.83 -7.54 -21.78
C ASP A 64 12.40 -6.16 -21.26
N THR A 65 12.58 -5.91 -19.97
CA THR A 65 12.14 -4.67 -19.31
C THR A 65 13.24 -3.65 -19.05
N GLN A 66 14.49 -3.97 -19.40
CA GLN A 66 15.58 -3.00 -19.36
C GLN A 66 15.32 -1.87 -20.37
N ASN A 67 15.33 -0.62 -19.91
CA ASN A 67 15.11 0.53 -20.78
C ASN A 67 16.34 0.79 -21.70
N LEU A 68 16.15 1.68 -22.69
CA LEU A 68 17.21 2.01 -23.66
C LEU A 68 18.43 2.66 -23.00
N ASP A 69 18.23 3.41 -21.92
CA ASP A 69 19.29 4.05 -21.15
C ASP A 69 20.08 3.05 -20.29
N GLY A 70 19.52 1.87 -20.05
CA GLY A 70 20.15 0.73 -19.38
C GLY A 70 19.58 0.38 -18.00
N GLY A 71 18.72 1.22 -17.44
CA GLY A 71 18.09 1.01 -16.13
C GLY A 71 16.78 0.22 -16.19
N TRP A 72 16.19 0.07 -15.01
CA TRP A 72 14.83 -0.44 -14.84
C TRP A 72 14.00 0.58 -14.09
N ASP A 73 12.96 1.06 -14.78
CA ASP A 73 12.13 2.14 -14.33
C ASP A 73 10.65 1.80 -14.56
N PRO A 74 9.99 1.18 -13.56
CA PRO A 74 8.58 0.83 -13.70
C PRO A 74 7.65 2.04 -13.68
N LEU A 75 8.16 3.24 -13.35
CA LEU A 75 7.38 4.48 -13.28
C LEU A 75 7.41 5.24 -14.61
N GLU A 76 8.54 5.24 -15.33
CA GLU A 76 8.67 5.84 -16.66
C GLU A 76 7.84 5.10 -17.73
N GLN A 77 7.52 3.82 -17.49
CA GLN A 77 6.63 3.03 -18.34
C GLN A 77 5.14 3.28 -18.10
N SER A 78 4.79 4.19 -17.18
CA SER A 78 3.41 4.63 -16.98
C SER A 78 3.09 5.72 -18.01
N SER A 79 2.03 5.52 -18.80
CA SER A 79 1.55 6.46 -19.81
C SER A 79 0.93 7.70 -19.17
N ARG A 80 1.73 8.48 -18.44
CA ARG A 80 1.27 9.62 -17.64
C ARG A 80 1.64 10.94 -18.30
N ALA A 81 0.76 11.92 -18.11
CA ALA A 81 0.97 13.29 -18.57
C ALA A 81 2.04 14.02 -17.74
N VAL A 82 2.27 13.61 -16.48
CA VAL A 82 3.16 14.26 -15.53
C VAL A 82 4.14 13.23 -14.94
N LYS A 83 5.42 13.62 -14.84
CA LYS A 83 6.47 12.80 -14.22
C LYS A 83 6.38 12.88 -12.69
N TYR A 84 6.71 11.77 -12.03
CA TYR A 84 6.96 11.74 -10.60
C TYR A 84 8.05 12.76 -10.21
N SER A 85 7.97 13.32 -9.01
CA SER A 85 9.04 14.16 -8.48
C SER A 85 10.32 13.35 -8.29
N ASP A 86 11.48 14.01 -8.44
CA ASP A 86 12.79 13.34 -8.36
C ASP A 86 13.00 12.64 -7.01
N SER A 87 12.48 13.20 -5.91
CA SER A 87 12.59 12.61 -4.56
C SER A 87 11.87 11.28 -4.42
N LEU A 88 10.86 11.01 -5.25
CA LEU A 88 10.08 9.78 -5.25
C LEU A 88 10.56 8.82 -6.33
N TRP A 89 10.88 9.37 -7.51
CA TRP A 89 11.28 8.59 -8.67
C TRP A 89 12.70 8.03 -8.58
N LEU A 90 13.68 8.85 -8.19
CA LEU A 90 15.08 8.44 -8.15
C LEU A 90 15.31 7.24 -7.23
N PRO A 91 14.89 7.22 -5.95
CA PRO A 91 15.11 6.07 -5.09
C PRO A 91 14.44 4.80 -5.63
N ASP A 92 13.26 4.91 -6.26
CA ASP A 92 12.55 3.77 -6.86
C ASP A 92 13.34 3.14 -8.01
N CYS A 93 13.76 3.96 -8.98
CA CYS A 93 14.51 3.46 -10.15
C CYS A 93 15.90 2.94 -9.76
N ILE A 94 16.54 3.52 -8.73
CA ILE A 94 17.84 3.08 -8.21
C ILE A 94 17.70 1.67 -7.59
N ILE A 95 16.74 1.46 -6.70
CA ILE A 95 16.54 0.16 -6.03
C ILE A 95 16.26 -0.94 -7.06
N HIS A 96 15.38 -0.67 -8.02
CA HIS A 96 15.07 -1.60 -9.10
C HIS A 96 16.29 -1.92 -9.97
N SER A 97 17.03 -0.89 -10.38
CA SER A 97 18.18 -1.05 -11.28
C SER A 97 19.36 -1.75 -10.62
N LEU A 98 19.61 -1.50 -9.33
CA LEU A 98 20.65 -2.19 -8.56
C LEU A 98 20.35 -3.70 -8.45
N ALA A 99 19.12 -4.07 -8.10
CA ALA A 99 18.73 -5.48 -7.98
C ALA A 99 18.80 -6.21 -9.34
N ALA A 100 18.27 -5.60 -10.40
CA ALA A 100 18.32 -6.18 -11.74
C ALA A 100 19.76 -6.31 -12.25
N LEU A 101 20.63 -5.31 -12.05
CA LEU A 101 22.04 -5.38 -12.41
C LEU A 101 22.75 -6.53 -11.69
N LEU A 102 22.47 -6.73 -10.40
CA LEU A 102 23.02 -7.86 -9.64
C LEU A 102 22.64 -9.20 -10.27
N ALA A 103 21.38 -9.35 -10.70
CA ALA A 103 20.93 -10.53 -11.42
C ALA A 103 21.69 -10.72 -12.75
N LEU A 104 21.84 -9.68 -13.57
CA LEU A 104 22.63 -9.76 -14.81
C LEU A 104 24.08 -10.18 -14.55
N CYS A 105 24.75 -9.58 -13.55
CA CYS A 105 26.14 -9.92 -13.21
C CYS A 105 26.31 -11.40 -12.84
N ARG A 106 25.41 -11.93 -12.00
CA ARG A 106 25.48 -13.32 -11.55
C ARG A 106 25.15 -14.33 -12.65
N HIS A 107 24.17 -14.01 -13.50
CA HIS A 107 23.88 -14.80 -14.71
C HIS A 107 25.08 -14.80 -15.67
N PHE A 108 25.71 -13.64 -15.90
CA PHE A 108 26.91 -13.52 -16.72
C PHE A 108 28.08 -14.33 -16.17
N ARG A 109 28.33 -14.26 -14.85
CA ARG A 109 29.37 -15.06 -14.19
C ARG A 109 29.12 -16.56 -14.34
N LEU A 110 27.90 -17.02 -14.13
CA LEU A 110 27.56 -18.44 -14.31
C LEU A 110 27.78 -18.89 -15.76
N ALA A 111 27.32 -18.09 -16.72
CA ALA A 111 27.49 -18.37 -18.14
C ALA A 111 28.95 -18.42 -18.57
N ALA A 112 29.79 -17.50 -18.09
CA ALA A 112 31.22 -17.52 -18.35
C ALA A 112 31.90 -18.78 -17.79
N CYS A 113 31.43 -19.32 -16.66
CA CYS A 113 31.96 -20.54 -16.07
C CYS A 113 31.50 -21.83 -16.77
N GLN A 114 30.31 -21.84 -17.38
CA GLN A 114 29.65 -23.07 -17.84
C GLN A 114 29.33 -23.11 -19.35
N GLY A 115 29.49 -22.00 -20.06
CA GLY A 115 29.14 -21.89 -21.48
C GLY A 115 27.63 -21.84 -21.75
N SER A 116 26.80 -21.42 -20.78
CA SER A 116 25.36 -21.26 -20.99
C SER A 116 25.08 -20.08 -21.94
N GLY A 117 24.04 -20.20 -22.77
CA GLY A 117 23.65 -19.15 -23.71
C GLY A 117 23.05 -17.94 -23.00
N LEU A 118 23.78 -16.83 -22.98
CA LEU A 118 23.22 -15.50 -22.74
C LEU A 118 23.03 -14.77 -24.07
N PRO A 119 22.14 -13.76 -24.13
CA PRO A 119 22.09 -12.86 -25.28
C PRO A 119 23.47 -12.26 -25.58
N GLU A 120 23.80 -12.10 -26.87
CA GLU A 120 25.10 -11.53 -27.29
C GLU A 120 25.34 -10.14 -26.71
N ASP A 121 24.28 -9.38 -26.43
CA ASP A 121 24.35 -8.04 -25.87
C ASP A 121 24.35 -8.00 -24.33
N ALA A 122 24.37 -9.14 -23.63
CA ALA A 122 24.29 -9.21 -22.16
C ALA A 122 25.40 -8.39 -21.47
N LEU A 123 26.63 -8.44 -21.97
CA LEU A 123 27.72 -7.62 -21.44
C LEU A 123 27.47 -6.12 -21.67
N ALA A 124 26.95 -5.74 -22.84
CA ALA A 124 26.59 -4.36 -23.15
C ALA A 124 25.45 -3.87 -22.25
N ARG A 125 24.49 -4.73 -21.91
CA ARG A 125 23.41 -4.44 -20.95
C ARG A 125 23.94 -4.10 -19.56
N ILE A 126 24.94 -4.85 -19.07
CA ILE A 126 25.62 -4.57 -17.79
C ILE A 126 26.29 -3.19 -17.83
N PHE A 127 27.02 -2.87 -18.90
CA PHE A 127 27.67 -1.56 -19.02
C PHE A 127 26.66 -0.40 -19.08
N ARG A 128 25.54 -0.55 -19.82
CA ARG A 128 24.49 0.48 -19.85
C ARG A 128 23.85 0.66 -18.48
N ALA A 129 23.52 -0.43 -17.78
CA ALA A 129 22.96 -0.38 -16.43
C ALA A 129 23.92 0.29 -15.42
N LYS A 130 25.22 -0.01 -15.50
CA LYS A 130 26.23 0.65 -14.67
C LYS A 130 26.26 2.16 -14.89
N ARG A 131 26.29 2.59 -16.16
CA ARG A 131 26.27 4.02 -16.51
C ARG A 131 24.97 4.70 -16.04
N PHE A 132 23.82 4.08 -16.26
CA PHE A 132 22.53 4.57 -15.80
C PHE A 132 22.55 4.81 -14.28
N LEU A 133 23.02 3.83 -13.51
CA LEU A 133 23.10 3.93 -12.06
C LEU A 133 24.10 4.99 -11.60
N ASP A 134 25.26 5.14 -12.26
CA ASP A 134 26.19 6.23 -11.96
C ASP A 134 25.52 7.60 -12.10
N GLU A 135 24.75 7.80 -13.18
CA GLU A 135 24.00 9.04 -13.41
C GLU A 135 22.90 9.27 -12.37
N LYS A 136 22.10 8.25 -12.03
CA LYS A 136 21.01 8.38 -11.05
C LYS A 136 21.52 8.56 -9.63
N LEU A 137 22.53 7.79 -9.21
CA LEU A 137 23.13 7.92 -7.88
C LEU A 137 23.83 9.27 -7.71
N ALA A 138 24.45 9.83 -8.77
CA ALA A 138 25.06 11.15 -8.72
C ALA A 138 24.02 12.28 -8.48
N ALA A 139 22.78 12.11 -8.96
CA ALA A 139 21.70 13.07 -8.78
C ALA A 139 20.87 12.85 -7.50
N TRP A 140 21.00 11.70 -6.84
CA TRP A 140 20.15 11.32 -5.72
C TRP A 140 20.55 12.01 -4.40
N THR A 141 19.55 12.54 -3.72
CA THR A 141 19.64 13.09 -2.36
C THR A 141 18.85 12.22 -1.38
N LEU A 142 19.32 12.09 -0.15
CA LEU A 142 18.65 11.25 0.85
C LEU A 142 17.43 11.95 1.47
N GLU A 143 17.40 13.28 1.45
CA GLU A 143 16.27 14.09 1.89
C GLU A 143 15.04 13.84 1.02
N GLY A 144 13.88 13.61 1.66
CA GLY A 144 12.61 13.40 0.97
C GLY A 144 12.43 12.01 0.34
N THR A 145 13.36 11.07 0.54
CA THR A 145 13.15 9.66 0.14
C THR A 145 12.12 9.01 1.06
N THR A 146 11.02 8.52 0.49
CA THR A 146 9.86 7.97 1.24
C THR A 146 9.78 6.44 1.25
N HIS A 147 10.64 5.76 0.47
CA HIS A 147 10.69 4.30 0.35
C HIS A 147 11.07 3.62 1.66
N PHE A 148 10.28 2.64 2.10
CA PHE A 148 10.57 1.92 3.34
C PHE A 148 11.83 1.06 3.22
N GLY A 149 12.76 1.27 4.15
CA GLY A 149 13.97 0.46 4.26
C GLY A 149 15.00 0.71 3.15
N PHE A 150 14.91 1.80 2.37
CA PHE A 150 15.91 2.13 1.35
C PHE A 150 17.35 2.19 1.93
N GLU A 151 17.45 2.68 3.16
CA GLU A 151 18.67 2.77 3.97
C GLU A 151 19.29 1.41 4.34
N LEU A 152 18.55 0.32 4.15
CA LEU A 152 19.04 -1.06 4.26
C LEU A 152 19.21 -1.69 2.87
N LEU A 153 18.20 -1.54 2.01
CA LEU A 153 18.12 -2.19 0.71
C LEU A 153 19.25 -1.75 -0.24
N ILE A 154 19.45 -0.44 -0.40
CA ILE A 154 20.44 0.11 -1.34
C ILE A 154 21.87 -0.26 -0.90
N PRO A 155 22.28 -0.07 0.36
CA PRO A 155 23.62 -0.45 0.82
C PRO A 155 23.94 -1.93 0.66
N VAL A 156 22.99 -2.82 0.97
CA VAL A 156 23.18 -4.26 0.77
C VAL A 156 23.36 -4.61 -0.71
N LEU A 157 22.55 -4.04 -1.60
CA LEU A 157 22.71 -4.26 -3.04
C LEU A 157 24.05 -3.72 -3.57
N LEU A 158 24.49 -2.55 -3.10
CA LEU A 158 25.80 -1.98 -3.45
C LEU A 158 26.94 -2.89 -3.00
N GLN A 159 26.83 -3.49 -1.80
CA GLN A 159 27.81 -4.45 -1.30
C GLN A 159 27.84 -5.72 -2.17
N LEU A 160 26.68 -6.29 -2.49
CA LEU A 160 26.59 -7.49 -3.33
C LEU A 160 27.10 -7.24 -4.76
N LEU A 161 26.92 -6.05 -5.30
CA LEU A 161 27.49 -5.65 -6.60
C LEU A 161 29.01 -5.47 -6.53
N ALA A 162 29.54 -4.96 -5.42
CA ALA A 162 30.98 -4.85 -5.21
C ALA A 162 31.67 -6.23 -5.18
N GLU A 163 31.00 -7.25 -4.64
CA GLU A 163 31.45 -8.65 -4.69
C GLU A 163 31.52 -9.20 -6.13
N GLU A 164 30.68 -8.68 -7.04
CA GLU A 164 30.72 -8.98 -8.48
C GLU A 164 31.66 -8.03 -9.26
N GLY A 165 32.43 -7.18 -8.56
CA GLY A 165 33.42 -6.27 -9.15
C GLY A 165 32.89 -4.91 -9.61
N LEU A 166 31.66 -4.54 -9.24
CA LEU A 166 31.06 -3.25 -9.58
C LEU A 166 30.93 -2.34 -8.36
N SER A 167 31.67 -1.23 -8.35
CA SER A 167 31.57 -0.19 -7.32
C SER A 167 30.95 1.11 -7.86
N PHE A 168 30.34 1.87 -6.96
CA PHE A 168 29.68 3.14 -7.24
C PHE A 168 30.19 4.19 -6.28
N GLU A 169 30.48 5.38 -6.80
CA GLU A 169 30.84 6.57 -6.01
C GLU A 169 29.86 7.68 -6.34
N PHE A 170 29.28 8.30 -5.30
CA PHE A 170 28.27 9.33 -5.45
C PHE A 170 28.21 10.20 -4.19
N PRO A 171 27.72 11.46 -4.29
CA PRO A 171 27.81 12.44 -3.19
C PRO A 171 27.19 11.96 -1.87
N ALA A 172 26.03 11.31 -1.94
CA ALA A 172 25.27 10.87 -0.76
C ALA A 172 25.77 9.56 -0.11
N LYS A 173 26.84 8.94 -0.63
CA LYS A 173 27.24 7.58 -0.23
C LYS A 173 27.67 7.49 1.25
N GLU A 174 28.48 8.42 1.72
CA GLU A 174 28.97 8.41 3.11
C GLU A 174 27.80 8.53 4.11
N GLU A 175 26.89 9.48 3.86
CA GLU A 175 25.71 9.66 4.69
C GLU A 175 24.78 8.44 4.65
N LEU A 176 24.61 7.83 3.46
CA LEU A 176 23.81 6.61 3.31
C LEU A 176 24.38 5.46 4.17
N LEU A 177 25.70 5.29 4.21
CA LEU A 177 26.35 4.27 5.03
C LEU A 177 26.21 4.55 6.53
N ILE A 178 26.18 5.82 6.94
CA ILE A 178 25.87 6.18 8.34
C ILE A 178 24.43 5.79 8.69
N ARG A 179 23.46 6.07 7.79
CA ARG A 179 22.06 5.65 7.99
C ARG A 179 21.92 4.13 8.00
N TYR A 180 22.66 3.42 7.14
CA TYR A 180 22.73 1.96 7.14
C TYR A 180 23.18 1.41 8.48
N GLU A 181 24.29 1.88 9.04
CA GLU A 181 24.78 1.39 10.33
C GLU A 181 23.74 1.61 11.44
N LYS A 182 23.06 2.76 11.45
CA LYS A 182 21.97 3.01 12.40
C LYS A 182 20.79 2.06 12.19
N ALA A 183 20.29 1.94 10.96
CA ALA A 183 19.10 1.14 10.64
C ALA A 183 19.33 -0.36 10.82
N SER A 184 20.56 -0.82 10.60
CA SER A 184 20.94 -2.24 10.69
C SER A 184 21.39 -2.65 12.09
N SER A 185 21.51 -1.71 13.03
CA SER A 185 21.82 -1.93 14.45
C SER A 185 20.60 -2.39 15.27
N ILE A 186 19.65 -3.09 14.65
CA ILE A 186 18.52 -3.70 15.34
C ILE A 186 18.91 -5.06 15.92
N ASP A 187 18.39 -5.40 17.09
CA ASP A 187 18.51 -6.75 17.61
C ASP A 187 17.66 -7.69 16.75
N LEU A 188 18.29 -8.61 16.03
CA LEU A 188 17.60 -9.61 15.20
C LEU A 188 17.27 -10.89 15.98
N ASN A 189 17.69 -11.02 17.25
CA ASN A 189 17.51 -12.27 17.99
C ASN A 189 16.04 -12.63 18.20
N TRP A 190 15.15 -11.64 18.31
CA TRP A 190 13.71 -11.88 18.41
C TRP A 190 13.13 -12.59 17.18
N LEU A 191 13.78 -12.51 16.00
CA LEU A 191 13.39 -13.26 14.81
C LEU A 191 13.75 -14.75 14.89
N TYR A 192 14.62 -15.14 15.82
CA TYR A 192 15.06 -16.54 15.98
C TYR A 192 14.22 -17.29 17.01
N ASP A 193 13.53 -16.57 17.88
CA ASP A 193 12.63 -17.13 18.88
C ASP A 193 11.27 -17.43 18.20
N GLY A 194 10.95 -18.71 18.01
CA GLY A 194 9.77 -19.14 17.25
C GLY A 194 8.43 -18.89 17.96
N PRO A 195 7.31 -19.35 17.38
CA PRO A 195 6.75 -18.73 16.17
C PRO A 195 6.57 -17.22 16.36
N CYS A 196 7.22 -16.41 15.54
CA CYS A 196 7.03 -14.97 15.51
C CYS A 196 6.31 -14.55 14.20
N GLN A 197 5.32 -13.67 14.33
CA GLN A 197 4.83 -12.90 13.20
C GLN A 197 5.75 -11.70 13.03
N VAL A 198 6.08 -11.35 11.79
CA VAL A 198 7.00 -10.27 11.44
C VAL A 198 6.18 -9.18 10.74
N PRO A 199 6.46 -7.88 10.99
CA PRO A 199 5.90 -6.79 10.18
C PRO A 199 6.34 -6.89 8.71
N LEU A 200 5.97 -5.88 7.91
CA LEU A 200 6.62 -5.59 6.63
C LEU A 200 8.13 -5.34 6.83
N LEU A 201 8.93 -6.40 6.77
CA LEU A 201 10.40 -6.35 6.84
C LEU A 201 10.99 -6.93 5.56
N SER A 202 12.03 -6.30 5.04
CA SER A 202 12.82 -6.84 3.95
C SER A 202 13.95 -7.70 4.51
N LEU A 203 13.75 -9.01 4.71
CA LEU A 203 14.80 -9.87 5.30
C LEU A 203 16.07 -9.94 4.44
N GLU A 204 15.93 -9.80 3.13
CA GLU A 204 17.02 -9.67 2.18
C GLU A 204 17.89 -8.43 2.44
N ALA A 205 17.36 -7.40 3.12
CA ALA A 205 18.10 -6.21 3.52
C ALA A 205 19.01 -6.43 4.75
N PHE A 206 19.05 -7.65 5.30
CA PHE A 206 19.92 -8.06 6.40
C PHE A 206 20.91 -9.16 6.00
N ILE A 207 21.14 -9.37 4.70
CA ILE A 207 22.19 -10.29 4.23
C ILE A 207 23.53 -9.91 4.86
N GLY A 208 24.24 -10.91 5.39
CA GLY A 208 25.47 -10.73 6.16
C GLY A 208 25.28 -10.47 7.65
N LYS A 209 24.06 -10.10 8.10
CA LYS A 209 23.73 -9.89 9.53
C LYS A 209 22.71 -10.90 10.06
N LEU A 210 21.77 -11.35 9.23
CA LEU A 210 20.73 -12.34 9.56
C LEU A 210 21.23 -13.77 9.31
N ASN A 211 20.95 -14.67 10.25
CA ASN A 211 21.16 -16.10 10.07
C ASN A 211 19.88 -16.77 9.52
N PHE A 212 19.83 -16.93 8.19
CA PHE A 212 18.70 -17.56 7.50
C PHE A 212 18.43 -19.01 7.95
N GLY A 213 19.42 -19.72 8.49
CA GLY A 213 19.22 -21.07 9.04
C GLY A 213 18.41 -21.12 10.33
N LYS A 214 18.19 -19.99 11.02
CA LYS A 214 17.42 -19.91 12.26
C LYS A 214 15.97 -19.47 12.09
N ILE A 215 15.57 -19.10 10.88
CA ILE A 215 14.22 -18.60 10.58
C ILE A 215 13.37 -19.62 9.81
N GLU A 216 13.72 -20.91 9.85
CA GLU A 216 12.93 -22.01 9.25
C GLU A 216 11.48 -22.03 9.77
N HIS A 217 11.26 -21.57 11.00
CA HIS A 217 9.93 -21.46 11.59
C HIS A 217 9.04 -20.36 10.96
N LEU A 218 9.61 -19.46 10.14
CA LEU A 218 8.85 -18.44 9.39
C LEU A 218 8.28 -18.97 8.06
N VAL A 219 8.67 -20.19 7.65
CA VAL A 219 8.20 -20.80 6.40
C VAL A 219 6.70 -21.08 6.50
N SER A 220 5.92 -20.51 5.58
CA SER A 220 4.46 -20.59 5.56
C SER A 220 3.92 -20.77 4.14
N ASP A 221 2.59 -20.86 3.97
CA ASP A 221 1.94 -20.89 2.65
C ASP A 221 2.06 -19.53 1.92
N GLY A 222 2.30 -18.44 2.66
CA GLY A 222 2.71 -17.14 2.12
C GLY A 222 4.22 -16.99 1.96
N GLY A 223 4.96 -18.09 1.82
CA GLY A 223 6.42 -18.08 1.77
C GLY A 223 7.05 -17.58 3.08
N ILE A 224 8.08 -16.76 2.97
CA ILE A 224 8.70 -16.03 4.08
C ILE A 224 8.06 -14.65 4.13
N ILE A 225 7.22 -14.42 5.15
CA ILE A 225 6.60 -13.14 5.47
C ILE A 225 5.95 -12.46 4.25
N ALA A 226 5.18 -13.20 3.45
CA ALA A 226 4.45 -12.68 2.29
C ALA A 226 5.31 -11.87 1.29
N SER A 227 6.62 -12.10 1.25
CA SER A 227 7.59 -11.31 0.49
C SER A 227 8.32 -12.21 -0.49
N PRO A 228 8.07 -12.09 -1.82
CA PRO A 228 8.77 -12.89 -2.82
C PRO A 228 10.30 -12.70 -2.76
N ALA A 229 10.80 -11.46 -2.59
CA ALA A 229 12.24 -11.21 -2.42
C ALA A 229 12.81 -11.89 -1.17
N SER A 230 12.14 -11.80 -0.02
CA SER A 230 12.63 -12.43 1.22
C SER A 230 12.58 -13.96 1.14
N THR A 231 11.58 -14.51 0.44
CA THR A 231 11.47 -15.95 0.17
C THR A 231 12.57 -16.44 -0.75
N ALA A 232 12.88 -15.67 -1.82
CA ALA A 232 14.00 -15.96 -2.70
C ALA A 232 15.34 -15.89 -1.94
N ALA A 233 15.56 -14.85 -1.13
CA ALA A 233 16.74 -14.74 -0.28
C ALA A 233 16.87 -15.92 0.69
N TYR A 234 15.77 -16.39 1.28
CA TYR A 234 15.78 -17.60 2.11
C TYR A 234 16.24 -18.83 1.31
N LEU A 235 15.71 -19.09 0.12
CA LEU A 235 16.14 -20.22 -0.72
C LEU A 235 17.63 -20.13 -1.15
N ILE A 236 18.14 -18.91 -1.35
CA ILE A 236 19.53 -18.66 -1.69
C ILE A 236 20.45 -18.96 -0.50
N TYR A 237 20.16 -18.36 0.67
CA TYR A 237 21.09 -18.28 1.80
C TYR A 237 20.83 -19.29 2.93
N ALA A 238 19.64 -19.89 3.03
CA ALA A 238 19.38 -20.92 4.03
C ALA A 238 20.18 -22.21 3.71
N PRO A 239 20.67 -22.91 4.74
CA PRO A 239 21.45 -24.14 4.56
C PRO A 239 20.59 -25.31 4.06
N LYS A 240 19.28 -25.29 4.33
CA LYS A 240 18.32 -26.29 3.87
C LYS A 240 17.40 -25.70 2.82
N TRP A 241 17.09 -26.48 1.79
CA TRP A 241 16.07 -26.13 0.81
C TRP A 241 14.67 -26.25 1.42
N SER A 242 13.73 -25.43 0.94
CA SER A 242 12.34 -25.46 1.37
C SER A 242 11.42 -25.60 0.17
N ASP A 243 10.88 -26.80 -0.03
CA ASP A 243 9.91 -27.09 -1.10
C ASP A 243 8.67 -26.20 -0.99
N LYS A 244 8.31 -25.81 0.24
CA LYS A 244 7.17 -24.91 0.51
C LYS A 244 7.43 -23.50 -0.03
N CYS A 245 8.63 -22.96 0.20
CA CYS A 245 9.03 -21.66 -0.34
C CYS A 245 9.13 -21.67 -1.87
N GLU A 246 9.66 -22.74 -2.45
CA GLU A 246 9.67 -22.93 -3.90
C GLU A 246 8.25 -22.99 -4.48
N ALA A 247 7.37 -23.82 -3.91
CA ALA A 247 5.98 -23.96 -4.34
C ALA A 247 5.24 -22.62 -4.30
N PHE A 248 5.44 -21.84 -3.22
CA PHE A 248 4.93 -20.48 -3.11
C PHE A 248 5.44 -19.59 -4.26
N LEU A 249 6.76 -19.51 -4.49
CA LEU A 249 7.30 -18.64 -5.55
C LEU A 249 6.82 -19.06 -6.94
N ARG A 250 6.73 -20.37 -7.23
CA ARG A 250 6.15 -20.89 -8.47
C ARG A 250 4.68 -20.48 -8.62
N HIS A 251 3.92 -20.53 -7.53
CA HIS A 251 2.53 -20.04 -7.54
C HIS A 251 2.46 -18.55 -7.87
N VAL A 252 3.28 -17.72 -7.23
CA VAL A 252 3.30 -16.26 -7.45
C VAL A 252 3.66 -15.94 -8.91
N VAL A 253 4.65 -16.62 -9.49
CA VAL A 253 5.02 -16.44 -10.90
C VAL A 253 3.86 -16.82 -11.83
N ALA A 254 3.21 -17.96 -11.59
CA ALA A 254 2.15 -18.46 -12.45
C ALA A 254 0.85 -17.66 -12.35
N ASN A 255 0.44 -17.28 -11.13
CA ASN A 255 -0.90 -16.77 -10.84
C ASN A 255 -0.93 -15.30 -10.38
N GLY A 256 0.22 -14.70 -10.06
CA GLY A 256 0.33 -13.28 -9.72
C GLY A 256 0.10 -12.37 -10.93
N GLN A 257 0.26 -11.05 -10.74
CA GLN A 257 0.01 -10.06 -11.81
C GLN A 257 0.93 -10.19 -13.04
N GLY A 258 2.06 -10.89 -12.93
CA GLY A 258 2.91 -11.25 -14.08
C GLY A 258 2.32 -12.34 -15.00
N GLN A 259 1.33 -13.10 -14.52
CA GLN A 259 0.60 -14.09 -15.32
C GLN A 259 1.52 -15.08 -16.06
N GLY A 260 2.54 -15.59 -15.37
CA GLY A 260 3.49 -16.57 -15.91
C GLY A 260 4.65 -16.00 -16.73
N ASN A 261 4.75 -14.67 -16.90
CA ASN A 261 5.87 -14.05 -17.63
C ASN A 261 7.15 -13.90 -16.79
N GLY A 262 7.17 -14.43 -15.56
CA GLY A 262 8.29 -14.34 -14.63
C GLY A 262 8.26 -13.17 -13.66
N ALA A 263 7.40 -12.17 -13.89
CA ALA A 263 7.30 -10.99 -13.02
C ALA A 263 6.45 -11.27 -11.78
N VAL A 264 6.87 -10.74 -10.63
CA VAL A 264 6.15 -10.89 -9.35
C VAL A 264 5.97 -9.56 -8.64
N GLY A 265 4.92 -9.44 -7.81
CA GLY A 265 4.69 -8.28 -6.94
C GLY A 265 5.64 -8.26 -5.73
N GLY A 266 5.62 -7.16 -4.95
CA GLY A 266 6.45 -7.03 -3.74
C GLY A 266 5.87 -7.71 -2.50
N VAL A 267 4.55 -7.92 -2.48
CA VAL A 267 3.83 -8.60 -1.40
C VAL A 267 2.81 -9.55 -2.00
N PHE A 268 2.86 -10.80 -1.55
CA PHE A 268 1.89 -11.84 -1.89
C PHE A 268 1.81 -12.87 -0.75
N PRO A 269 0.62 -13.26 -0.28
CA PRO A 269 -0.69 -12.68 -0.61
C PRO A 269 -0.97 -11.34 0.11
N LEU A 270 -2.13 -10.75 -0.18
CA LEU A 270 -2.80 -9.59 0.45
C LEU A 270 -4.29 -9.91 0.67
N GLU A 271 -4.55 -11.15 1.07
CA GLU A 271 -5.83 -11.83 1.20
C GLU A 271 -6.73 -11.25 2.30
N LEU A 272 -6.21 -10.40 3.18
CA LEU A 272 -6.99 -9.70 4.20
C LEU A 272 -7.05 -8.20 3.93
N PHE A 273 -5.94 -7.61 3.49
CA PHE A 273 -5.84 -6.19 3.13
C PHE A 273 -6.76 -5.82 1.95
N GLU A 274 -6.58 -6.40 0.76
CA GLU A 274 -7.33 -5.96 -0.43
C GLU A 274 -8.85 -6.14 -0.27
N PRO A 275 -9.36 -7.27 0.24
CA PRO A 275 -10.80 -7.45 0.43
C PRO A 275 -11.38 -6.47 1.45
N SER A 276 -10.65 -6.18 2.54
CA SER A 276 -11.08 -5.19 3.55
C SER A 276 -11.12 -3.78 2.95
N TRP A 277 -10.12 -3.40 2.15
CA TRP A 277 -10.10 -2.10 1.49
C TRP A 277 -11.21 -1.96 0.45
N VAL A 278 -11.38 -2.96 -0.42
CA VAL A 278 -12.37 -2.94 -1.50
C VAL A 278 -13.78 -2.87 -0.94
N LEU A 279 -14.14 -3.76 -0.01
CA LEU A 279 -15.50 -3.77 0.55
C LEU A 279 -15.82 -2.47 1.28
N THR A 280 -14.91 -1.99 2.12
CA THR A 280 -15.16 -0.75 2.86
C THR A 280 -15.28 0.46 1.91
N ALA A 281 -14.39 0.57 0.91
CA ALA A 281 -14.45 1.65 -0.08
C ALA A 281 -15.79 1.65 -0.86
N LEU A 282 -16.31 0.48 -1.23
CA LEU A 282 -17.58 0.39 -1.96
C LEU A 282 -18.79 0.66 -1.03
N LEU A 283 -18.83 0.03 0.14
CA LEU A 283 -19.98 0.09 1.07
C LEU A 283 -20.17 1.48 1.68
N GLU A 284 -19.08 2.19 2.02
CA GLU A 284 -19.17 3.56 2.56
C GLU A 284 -19.65 4.60 1.54
N HIS A 285 -19.55 4.29 0.23
CA HIS A 285 -19.75 5.27 -0.85
C HIS A 285 -20.94 4.94 -1.76
N GLY A 286 -21.93 4.24 -1.20
CA GLY A 286 -23.27 4.12 -1.78
C GLY A 286 -23.52 2.85 -2.58
N PHE A 287 -22.63 1.86 -2.53
CA PHE A 287 -22.96 0.48 -2.89
C PHE A 287 -23.58 -0.25 -1.70
N THR A 288 -24.45 -1.21 -1.99
CA THR A 288 -25.03 -2.11 -0.98
C THR A 288 -24.63 -3.56 -1.25
N ALA A 289 -24.81 -4.46 -0.28
CA ALA A 289 -24.55 -5.88 -0.48
C ALA A 289 -25.36 -6.46 -1.66
N GLU A 290 -26.59 -5.97 -1.92
CA GLU A 290 -27.40 -6.37 -3.08
C GLU A 290 -26.78 -5.90 -4.41
N ASN A 291 -26.15 -4.72 -4.42
CA ASN A 291 -25.41 -4.27 -5.59
C ASN A 291 -24.23 -5.22 -5.88
N LEU A 292 -23.48 -5.55 -4.83
CA LEU A 292 -22.20 -6.27 -4.92
C LEU A 292 -22.33 -7.80 -5.00
N GLY A 293 -23.48 -8.36 -4.62
CA GLY A 293 -23.72 -9.79 -4.49
C GLY A 293 -23.62 -10.23 -3.02
N VAL A 294 -24.77 -10.49 -2.40
CA VAL A 294 -24.89 -10.75 -0.96
C VAL A 294 -24.03 -11.95 -0.53
N ASP A 295 -24.09 -13.05 -1.28
CA ASP A 295 -23.34 -14.26 -0.97
C ASP A 295 -21.82 -14.04 -1.08
N GLN A 296 -21.39 -13.26 -2.08
CA GLN A 296 -19.97 -12.94 -2.29
C GLN A 296 -19.45 -12.04 -1.17
N VAL A 297 -20.21 -11.00 -0.81
CA VAL A 297 -19.88 -10.11 0.31
C VAL A 297 -19.80 -10.90 1.61
N ASP A 298 -20.81 -11.72 1.93
CA ASP A 298 -20.83 -12.57 3.14
C ASP A 298 -19.65 -13.55 3.17
N SER A 299 -19.30 -14.16 2.02
CA SER A 299 -18.16 -15.08 1.96
C SER A 299 -16.83 -14.39 2.30
N ILE A 300 -16.59 -13.16 1.82
CA ILE A 300 -15.40 -12.38 2.12
C ILE A 300 -15.39 -11.98 3.60
N LEU A 301 -16.50 -11.47 4.13
CA LEU A 301 -16.60 -11.06 5.53
C LEU A 301 -16.40 -12.22 6.50
N ARG A 302 -16.85 -13.44 6.15
CA ARG A 302 -16.59 -14.63 6.95
C ARG A 302 -15.10 -14.97 7.02
N VAL A 303 -14.35 -14.76 5.94
CA VAL A 303 -12.89 -14.93 5.97
C VAL A 303 -12.27 -13.88 6.90
N ILE A 304 -12.54 -12.59 6.67
CA ILE A 304 -12.00 -11.49 7.49
C ILE A 304 -12.33 -11.70 8.99
N HIS A 305 -13.58 -12.04 9.30
CA HIS A 305 -14.01 -12.28 10.68
C HIS A 305 -13.27 -13.45 11.35
N ARG A 306 -13.07 -14.56 10.62
CA ARG A 306 -12.34 -15.73 11.15
C ARG A 306 -10.86 -15.45 11.33
N SER A 307 -10.30 -14.50 10.59
CA SER A 307 -8.91 -14.08 10.68
C SER A 307 -8.61 -13.15 11.86
N LEU A 308 -9.63 -12.58 12.50
CA LEU A 308 -9.45 -11.77 13.71
C LEU A 308 -8.93 -12.65 14.86
N ASN A 309 -7.80 -12.26 15.44
CA ASN A 309 -7.25 -12.88 16.62
C ASN A 309 -7.08 -11.82 17.72
N GLY A 310 -7.72 -12.01 18.87
CA GLY A 310 -7.75 -10.99 19.93
C GLY A 310 -8.38 -9.66 19.49
N GLY A 311 -9.22 -9.67 18.46
CA GLY A 311 -9.85 -8.46 17.91
C GLY A 311 -8.95 -7.64 16.97
N VAL A 312 -7.81 -8.17 16.54
CA VAL A 312 -6.89 -7.53 15.59
C VAL A 312 -6.57 -8.45 14.41
N ILE A 313 -6.14 -7.86 13.29
CA ILE A 313 -5.76 -8.54 12.04
C ILE A 313 -4.61 -7.76 11.37
N GLY A 314 -3.87 -8.39 10.46
CA GLY A 314 -2.90 -7.71 9.59
C GLY A 314 -3.27 -7.91 8.12
N ALA A 315 -2.45 -7.37 7.21
CA ALA A 315 -2.69 -7.47 5.77
C ALA A 315 -2.79 -8.91 5.24
N THR A 316 -2.17 -9.87 5.94
CA THR A 316 -2.09 -11.30 5.61
C THR A 316 -2.13 -12.13 6.89
N HIS A 317 -2.29 -13.45 6.77
CA HIS A 317 -2.20 -14.35 7.92
C HIS A 317 -0.80 -14.45 8.55
N VAL A 318 0.24 -14.05 7.82
CA VAL A 318 1.65 -14.22 8.23
C VAL A 318 2.27 -12.93 8.78
N PHE A 319 1.59 -11.80 8.59
CA PHE A 319 1.99 -10.51 9.13
C PHE A 319 1.54 -10.31 10.57
N LEU A 320 2.29 -9.46 11.27
CA LEU A 320 1.81 -8.90 12.53
C LEU A 320 0.54 -8.09 12.28
N PRO A 321 -0.48 -8.22 13.13
CA PRO A 321 -1.60 -7.30 13.11
C PRO A 321 -1.15 -5.86 13.36
N ASP A 322 -1.76 -4.94 12.63
CA ASP A 322 -1.55 -3.49 12.69
C ASP A 322 -2.88 -2.75 12.83
N ALA A 323 -2.79 -1.47 13.19
CA ALA A 323 -3.95 -0.63 13.42
C ALA A 323 -4.74 -0.30 12.15
N ASP A 324 -4.10 -0.29 10.98
CA ASP A 324 -4.73 0.11 9.73
C ASP A 324 -5.65 -0.99 9.21
N ASP A 325 -5.10 -2.19 9.02
CA ASP A 325 -5.80 -3.38 8.60
C ASP A 325 -6.91 -3.76 9.59
N THR A 326 -6.62 -3.70 10.89
CA THR A 326 -7.62 -3.92 11.95
C THR A 326 -8.78 -2.94 11.83
N SER A 327 -8.50 -1.65 11.66
CA SER A 327 -9.56 -0.65 11.61
C SER A 327 -10.46 -0.82 10.38
N ARG A 328 -9.88 -1.13 9.20
CA ARG A 328 -10.63 -1.39 7.97
C ARG A 328 -11.47 -2.66 8.08
N ALA A 329 -10.91 -3.74 8.61
CA ALA A 329 -11.62 -4.99 8.84
C ALA A 329 -12.81 -4.81 9.80
N LEU A 330 -12.61 -4.13 10.93
CA LEU A 330 -13.68 -3.83 11.89
C LEU A 330 -14.77 -2.95 11.26
N THR A 331 -14.38 -1.96 10.47
CA THR A 331 -15.33 -1.07 9.78
C THR A 331 -16.20 -1.85 8.80
N THR A 332 -15.63 -2.66 7.90
CA THR A 332 -16.42 -3.44 6.94
C THR A 332 -17.36 -4.44 7.62
N LEU A 333 -16.88 -5.12 8.67
CA LEU A 333 -17.69 -6.08 9.44
C LEU A 333 -18.87 -5.39 10.13
N ASN A 334 -18.64 -4.24 10.75
CA ASN A 334 -19.69 -3.51 11.45
C ASN A 334 -20.68 -2.81 10.52
N LEU A 335 -20.24 -2.34 9.35
CA LEU A 335 -21.13 -1.88 8.27
C LEU A 335 -22.10 -2.96 7.82
N GLN A 336 -21.78 -4.24 8.06
CA GLN A 336 -22.59 -5.40 7.71
C GLN A 336 -23.17 -6.12 8.94
N GLY A 337 -23.16 -5.46 10.10
CA GLY A 337 -23.93 -5.88 11.27
C GLY A 337 -23.27 -6.91 12.19
N TYR A 338 -21.97 -7.20 12.07
CA TYR A 338 -21.29 -8.18 12.93
C TYR A 338 -21.18 -7.75 14.41
N GLN A 339 -21.35 -6.47 14.72
CA GLN A 339 -21.31 -5.90 16.07
C GLN A 339 -20.01 -6.19 16.86
N ILE A 340 -18.86 -5.94 16.25
CA ILE A 340 -17.54 -6.21 16.82
C ILE A 340 -16.99 -4.98 17.56
N SER A 341 -16.52 -5.19 18.78
CA SER A 341 -15.89 -4.15 19.60
C SER A 341 -14.45 -3.85 19.13
N PRO A 342 -14.02 -2.57 19.06
CA PRO A 342 -12.64 -2.20 18.74
C PRO A 342 -11.67 -2.34 19.93
N LYS A 343 -12.05 -2.99 21.03
CA LYS A 343 -11.21 -3.09 22.23
C LYS A 343 -9.82 -3.68 21.96
N GLY A 344 -9.72 -4.70 21.09
CA GLY A 344 -8.42 -5.29 20.72
C GLY A 344 -7.49 -4.31 20.01
N LEU A 345 -8.04 -3.42 19.18
CA LEU A 345 -7.32 -2.32 18.52
C LEU A 345 -6.75 -1.34 19.56
N LEU A 346 -7.57 -0.94 20.54
CA LEU A 346 -7.15 -0.05 21.63
C LEU A 346 -6.04 -0.66 22.47
N ASP A 347 -6.28 -1.87 22.99
CA ASP A 347 -5.38 -2.55 23.91
C ASP A 347 -3.97 -2.75 23.31
N LYS A 348 -3.86 -2.76 21.97
CA LYS A 348 -2.62 -3.06 21.25
C LYS A 348 -1.91 -1.85 20.65
N PHE A 349 -2.63 -0.84 20.17
CA PHE A 349 -2.06 0.23 19.35
C PHE A 349 -2.30 1.65 19.88
N GLU A 350 -3.10 1.82 20.93
CA GLU A 350 -3.34 3.14 21.53
C GLU A 350 -2.08 3.67 22.22
N VAL A 351 -1.71 4.92 21.91
CA VAL A 351 -0.67 5.68 22.61
C VAL A 351 -1.22 7.01 23.13
N ASP A 352 -0.38 7.81 23.79
CA ASP A 352 -0.79 9.02 24.52
C ASP A 352 -1.63 9.99 23.67
N HIS A 353 -1.25 10.21 22.41
CA HIS A 353 -1.85 11.24 21.56
C HIS A 353 -2.57 10.71 20.32
N CYS A 354 -2.40 9.44 19.96
CA CYS A 354 -2.94 8.86 18.74
C CYS A 354 -2.87 7.32 18.80
N PHE A 355 -2.97 6.67 17.64
CA PHE A 355 -2.66 5.26 17.45
C PHE A 355 -1.44 5.13 16.54
N GLU A 356 -0.51 4.26 16.93
CA GLU A 356 0.62 3.88 16.09
C GLU A 356 0.21 2.73 15.16
N THR A 357 0.79 2.67 13.96
CA THR A 357 0.41 1.62 13.00
C THR A 357 0.74 0.23 13.54
N PHE A 358 1.92 0.06 14.14
CA PHE A 358 2.36 -1.20 14.73
C PHE A 358 2.58 -1.05 16.23
N ASP A 359 2.54 -2.17 16.95
CA ASP A 359 2.78 -2.19 18.40
C ASP A 359 4.27 -1.99 18.78
N ASN A 360 4.53 -1.96 20.09
CA ASN A 360 5.84 -1.66 20.66
C ASN A 360 6.97 -2.62 20.28
N ARG A 361 6.67 -3.77 19.65
CA ARG A 361 7.69 -4.70 19.14
C ARG A 361 8.42 -4.14 17.93
N MET A 362 7.89 -3.10 17.30
CA MET A 362 8.50 -2.46 16.15
C MET A 362 9.47 -1.34 16.51
N PRO A 363 10.72 -1.36 15.97
CA PRO A 363 11.71 -0.34 16.26
C PRO A 363 11.39 1.02 15.59
N ASN A 364 10.76 1.01 14.41
CA ASN A 364 10.43 2.21 13.63
C ASN A 364 8.91 2.41 13.58
N ARG A 365 8.28 2.73 14.72
CA ARG A 365 6.84 3.02 14.76
C ARG A 365 6.56 4.35 14.06
N VAL A 366 5.53 4.34 13.21
CA VAL A 366 5.09 5.51 12.45
C VAL A 366 3.64 5.83 12.81
N THR A 367 3.39 7.13 13.00
CA THR A 367 2.04 7.67 13.14
C THR A 367 1.60 8.21 11.79
N SER A 368 0.50 7.69 11.25
CA SER A 368 -0.05 8.10 9.96
C SER A 368 -1.45 8.71 10.14
N VAL A 369 -1.78 9.68 9.29
CA VAL A 369 -3.09 10.33 9.28
C VAL A 369 -4.15 9.40 8.71
N SER A 370 -3.82 8.65 7.65
CA SER A 370 -4.74 7.65 7.08
C SER A 370 -5.09 6.56 8.09
N VAL A 371 -4.09 6.02 8.81
CA VAL A 371 -4.29 5.01 9.86
C VAL A 371 -5.21 5.55 10.96
N ASN A 372 -4.94 6.75 11.46
CA ASN A 372 -5.78 7.34 12.51
C ASN A 372 -7.19 7.71 12.00
N GLY A 373 -7.35 8.06 10.72
CA GLY A 373 -8.65 8.22 10.08
C GLY A 373 -9.45 6.91 10.03
N ASN A 374 -8.79 5.80 9.71
CA ASN A 374 -9.38 4.46 9.75
C ASN A 374 -9.74 4.07 11.18
N VAL A 375 -8.85 4.30 12.16
CA VAL A 375 -9.13 4.07 13.59
C VAL A 375 -10.38 4.84 14.00
N LEU A 376 -10.44 6.14 13.74
CA LEU A 376 -11.62 6.96 14.08
C LEU A 376 -12.90 6.40 13.45
N SER A 377 -12.84 6.00 12.17
CA SER A 377 -13.97 5.40 11.47
C SER A 377 -14.41 4.09 12.12
N SER A 378 -13.48 3.24 12.55
CA SER A 378 -13.78 1.97 13.23
C SER A 378 -14.44 2.19 14.61
N LEU A 379 -14.00 3.19 15.38
CA LEU A 379 -14.61 3.54 16.67
C LEU A 379 -16.04 4.03 16.49
N LEU A 380 -16.28 4.86 15.48
CA LEU A 380 -17.59 5.44 15.19
C LEU A 380 -18.59 4.44 14.59
N HIS A 381 -18.10 3.41 13.91
CA HIS A 381 -18.91 2.29 13.43
C HIS A 381 -19.07 1.15 14.44
N SER A 382 -18.40 1.22 15.59
CA SER A 382 -18.55 0.21 16.63
C SER A 382 -19.99 0.13 17.18
N PRO A 383 -20.37 -0.99 17.83
CA PRO A 383 -21.71 -1.18 18.42
C PRO A 383 -22.07 -0.10 19.45
N ASP A 384 -21.08 0.38 20.19
CA ASP A 384 -21.23 1.37 21.25
C ASP A 384 -20.09 2.40 21.19
N PRO A 385 -20.17 3.39 20.28
CA PRO A 385 -19.15 4.43 20.17
C PRO A 385 -19.03 5.29 21.44
N SER A 386 -20.09 5.36 22.26
CA SER A 386 -20.11 6.18 23.48
C SER A 386 -19.07 5.71 24.50
N ALA A 387 -18.78 4.41 24.55
CA ALA A 387 -17.76 3.81 25.40
C ALA A 387 -16.33 4.26 25.04
N PHE A 388 -16.12 4.81 23.84
CA PHE A 388 -14.80 5.17 23.31
C PHE A 388 -14.64 6.68 23.10
N THR A 389 -15.47 7.50 23.75
CA THR A 389 -15.49 8.96 23.56
C THR A 389 -14.10 9.61 23.75
N ALA A 390 -13.34 9.18 24.77
CA ALA A 390 -12.00 9.71 25.02
C ALA A 390 -11.02 9.41 23.85
N GLN A 391 -11.08 8.20 23.29
CA GLN A 391 -10.29 7.80 22.13
C GLN A 391 -10.72 8.53 20.87
N ILE A 392 -12.03 8.67 20.66
CA ILE A 392 -12.59 9.44 19.53
C ILE A 392 -12.08 10.88 19.56
N GLU A 393 -12.12 11.55 20.72
CA GLU A 393 -11.60 12.90 20.88
C GLU A 393 -10.09 12.99 20.68
N LYS A 394 -9.35 12.04 21.24
CA LYS A 394 -7.89 11.93 21.08
C LYS A 394 -7.53 11.88 19.59
N VAL A 395 -8.13 10.97 18.85
CA VAL A 395 -7.85 10.76 17.42
C VAL A 395 -8.30 11.95 16.58
N ALA A 396 -9.47 12.54 16.86
CA ALA A 396 -9.94 13.73 16.15
C ALA A 396 -9.00 14.94 16.35
N ARG A 397 -8.47 15.13 17.58
CA ARG A 397 -7.45 16.17 17.84
C ARG A 397 -6.16 15.89 17.09
N PHE A 398 -5.68 14.65 17.10
CA PHE A 398 -4.50 14.27 16.34
C PHE A 398 -4.67 14.60 14.86
N ILE A 399 -5.76 14.13 14.23
CA ILE A 399 -6.04 14.38 12.81
C ILE A 399 -6.06 15.89 12.52
N CYS A 400 -6.81 16.67 13.31
CA CYS A 400 -6.87 18.12 13.11
C CYS A 400 -5.51 18.80 13.30
N SER A 401 -4.66 18.33 14.22
CA SER A 401 -3.31 18.88 14.44
C SER A 401 -2.32 18.57 13.31
N ARG A 402 -2.59 17.53 12.52
CA ARG A 402 -1.78 17.17 11.35
C ARG A 402 -2.16 17.99 10.12
N TRP A 403 -3.33 18.61 10.12
CA TRP A 403 -3.70 19.58 9.11
C TRP A 403 -2.81 20.83 9.21
N GLN A 404 -1.83 20.98 8.33
CA GLN A 404 -0.98 22.16 8.26
C GLN A 404 -1.62 23.21 7.34
N ALA A 405 -1.62 24.48 7.75
CA ALA A 405 -2.21 25.60 7.00
C ALA A 405 -1.56 25.89 5.62
N ALA A 406 -0.57 25.09 5.20
CA ALA A 406 0.03 25.10 3.86
C ALA A 406 -0.42 23.94 2.95
N GLY A 407 -1.25 23.01 3.46
CA GLY A 407 -1.96 22.02 2.66
C GLY A 407 -1.19 20.75 2.26
N LYS A 408 0.12 20.66 2.49
CA LYS A 408 0.87 19.41 2.28
C LYS A 408 0.68 18.46 3.45
N LEU A 409 -0.14 17.43 3.24
CA LEU A 409 -0.35 16.34 4.18
C LEU A 409 0.53 15.16 3.78
N GLU A 410 1.43 14.75 4.66
CA GLU A 410 2.24 13.55 4.43
C GLU A 410 1.57 12.33 5.08
N ASP A 411 1.53 11.24 4.33
CA ASP A 411 1.12 9.93 4.82
C ASP A 411 2.21 8.90 4.54
N HIS A 412 2.40 7.97 5.48
CA HIS A 412 3.47 6.98 5.36
C HIS A 412 3.15 5.87 4.36
N TRP A 413 1.87 5.61 4.06
CA TRP A 413 1.42 4.44 3.29
C TRP A 413 0.97 4.78 1.86
N ASN A 414 0.66 6.05 1.61
CA ASN A 414 0.28 6.55 0.30
C ASN A 414 0.95 7.90 0.05
N MET A 415 1.57 8.06 -1.12
CA MET A 415 2.27 9.29 -1.47
C MET A 415 1.33 10.44 -1.83
N SER A 416 0.07 10.15 -2.17
CA SER A 416 -0.89 11.20 -2.49
C SER A 416 -1.46 11.79 -1.21
N GLU A 417 -1.29 13.11 -1.06
CA GLU A 417 -1.95 13.86 0.02
C GLU A 417 -3.47 13.69 0.00
N TYR A 418 -4.07 13.48 -1.19
CA TYR A 418 -5.51 13.30 -1.35
C TYR A 418 -6.01 12.01 -0.67
N TYR A 419 -5.17 10.99 -0.53
CA TYR A 419 -5.51 9.80 0.26
C TYR A 419 -5.69 10.15 1.74
N GLY A 420 -4.76 10.92 2.31
CA GLY A 420 -4.88 11.40 3.68
C GLY A 420 -6.06 12.36 3.85
N ILE A 421 -6.24 13.32 2.93
CA ILE A 421 -7.36 14.28 2.96
C ILE A 421 -8.72 13.54 2.91
N MET A 422 -8.83 12.49 2.10
CA MET A 422 -10.03 11.66 2.02
C MET A 422 -10.36 11.01 3.38
N HIS A 423 -9.37 10.43 4.06
CA HIS A 423 -9.54 9.84 5.39
C HIS A 423 -9.90 10.87 6.46
N ILE A 424 -9.32 12.08 6.39
CA ILE A 424 -9.72 13.21 7.25
C ILE A 424 -11.21 13.52 7.01
N ALA A 425 -11.60 13.73 5.76
CA ALA A 425 -12.96 14.10 5.38
C ALA A 425 -13.97 13.04 5.82
N GLN A 426 -13.72 11.76 5.53
CA GLN A 426 -14.62 10.65 5.86
C GLN A 426 -14.83 10.53 7.38
N SER A 427 -13.73 10.42 8.12
CA SER A 427 -13.77 10.09 9.55
C SER A 427 -14.29 11.26 10.41
N LEU A 428 -13.89 12.50 10.12
CA LEU A 428 -14.35 13.67 10.86
C LEU A 428 -15.79 14.07 10.50
N ILE A 429 -16.24 13.86 9.26
CA ILE A 429 -17.67 14.04 8.93
C ILE A 429 -18.51 13.00 9.66
N LEU A 430 -18.07 11.74 9.70
CA LEU A 430 -18.76 10.69 10.45
C LEU A 430 -18.84 11.03 11.95
N LEU A 431 -17.80 11.63 12.52
CA LEU A 431 -17.82 12.13 13.90
C LEU A 431 -18.96 13.14 14.11
N LEU A 432 -19.07 14.16 13.25
CA LEU A 432 -20.13 15.16 13.34
C LEU A 432 -21.53 14.55 13.19
N VAL A 433 -21.68 13.59 12.27
CA VAL A 433 -22.93 12.82 12.08
C VAL A 433 -23.32 12.08 13.35
N LYS A 434 -22.40 11.26 13.91
CA LYS A 434 -22.66 10.46 15.12
C LYS A 434 -22.98 11.35 16.33
N GLN A 435 -22.33 12.51 16.42
CA GLN A 435 -22.65 13.50 17.44
C GLN A 435 -24.08 14.04 17.26
N SER A 436 -24.48 14.41 16.03
CA SER A 436 -25.84 14.90 15.75
C SER A 436 -26.94 13.85 16.02
N GLN A 437 -26.60 12.58 15.87
CA GLN A 437 -27.49 11.45 16.13
C GLN A 437 -27.59 11.10 17.62
N GLY A 438 -26.84 11.79 18.49
CA GLY A 438 -26.80 11.52 19.92
C GLY A 438 -26.12 10.20 20.28
N ALA A 439 -25.29 9.64 19.39
CA ALA A 439 -24.56 8.40 19.62
C ALA A 439 -23.34 8.59 20.56
N LEU A 440 -22.98 9.84 20.85
CA LEU A 440 -21.89 10.22 21.75
C LEU A 440 -22.47 11.00 22.94
N PRO A 441 -21.97 10.78 24.17
CA PRO A 441 -22.50 11.41 25.38
C PRO A 441 -22.31 12.93 25.37
N SER A 442 -23.06 13.63 26.23
CA SER A 442 -23.02 15.08 26.35
C SER A 442 -21.60 15.60 26.62
N ILE A 443 -21.06 16.17 25.55
CA ILE A 443 -19.81 16.88 25.33
C ILE A 443 -19.29 17.63 26.58
N SER A 444 -18.07 17.33 27.04
CA SER A 444 -17.34 18.17 28.00
C SER A 444 -16.98 19.53 27.37
N VAL A 445 -16.67 20.58 28.14
CA VAL A 445 -16.25 21.89 27.55
C VAL A 445 -15.09 21.75 26.55
N VAL A 446 -14.17 20.82 26.81
CA VAL A 446 -13.03 20.49 25.94
C VAL A 446 -13.49 19.78 24.66
N SER A 447 -14.47 18.89 24.76
CA SER A 447 -15.14 18.24 23.63
C SER A 447 -15.95 19.25 22.78
N TYR A 448 -16.47 20.32 23.41
CA TYR A 448 -17.34 21.30 22.73
C TYR A 448 -16.56 22.10 21.69
N HIS A 449 -15.41 22.64 22.07
CA HIS A 449 -14.54 23.36 21.15
C HIS A 449 -14.09 22.46 19.98
N LEU A 450 -13.77 21.20 20.26
CA LEU A 450 -13.35 20.25 19.22
C LEU A 450 -14.45 20.05 18.17
N ILE A 451 -15.67 19.77 18.61
CA ILE A 451 -16.82 19.45 17.73
C ILE A 451 -17.37 20.68 17.02
N HIS A 452 -17.46 21.82 17.71
CA HIS A 452 -18.15 23.00 17.16
C HIS A 452 -17.22 23.98 16.44
N ASP A 453 -15.90 23.89 16.64
CA ASP A 453 -14.94 24.82 16.05
C ASP A 453 -13.79 24.11 15.32
N THR A 454 -12.96 23.35 16.04
CA THR A 454 -11.73 22.76 15.48
C THR A 454 -12.01 21.81 14.30
N VAL A 455 -12.89 20.83 14.48
CA VAL A 455 -13.24 19.86 13.43
C VAL A 455 -13.91 20.56 12.23
N PRO A 456 -14.95 21.40 12.41
CA PRO A 456 -15.53 22.15 11.31
C PRO A 456 -14.53 23.07 10.59
N SER A 457 -13.58 23.70 11.28
CA SER A 457 -12.54 24.53 10.64
C SER A 457 -11.62 23.68 9.78
N CYS A 458 -11.08 22.59 10.33
CA CYS A 458 -10.24 21.65 9.59
C CYS A 458 -10.93 21.12 8.33
N LEU A 459 -12.21 20.73 8.44
CA LEU A 459 -13.00 20.25 7.30
C LEU A 459 -13.26 21.33 6.24
N ARG A 460 -13.49 22.59 6.64
CA ARG A 460 -13.65 23.71 5.70
C ARG A 460 -12.35 24.05 4.99
N GLU A 461 -11.24 24.07 5.71
CA GLU A 461 -9.92 24.28 5.11
C GLU A 461 -9.56 23.16 4.13
N ALA A 462 -9.90 21.91 4.46
CA ALA A 462 -9.75 20.78 3.55
C ALA A 462 -10.62 20.92 2.29
N LEU A 463 -11.88 21.35 2.45
CA LEU A 463 -12.74 21.64 1.30
C LEU A 463 -12.15 22.73 0.40
N ASP A 464 -11.74 23.84 0.98
CA ASP A 464 -11.16 24.96 0.24
C ASP A 464 -9.86 24.56 -0.47
N TYR A 465 -9.03 23.74 0.17
CA TYR A 465 -7.82 23.19 -0.42
C TYR A 465 -8.12 22.33 -1.65
N ILE A 466 -9.04 21.37 -1.55
CA ILE A 466 -9.38 20.49 -2.69
C ILE A 466 -9.98 21.30 -3.84
N LEU A 467 -10.90 22.24 -3.54
CA LEU A 467 -11.52 23.08 -4.56
C LEU A 467 -10.49 23.97 -5.27
N LYS A 468 -9.52 24.52 -4.54
CA LYS A 468 -8.48 25.39 -5.09
C LYS A 468 -7.49 24.64 -5.98
N ASN A 469 -7.21 23.37 -5.65
CA ASN A 469 -6.18 22.57 -6.33
C ASN A 469 -6.75 21.59 -7.37
N GLN A 470 -8.00 21.75 -7.80
CA GLN A 470 -8.51 21.01 -8.95
C GLN A 470 -7.87 21.52 -10.23
N HIS A 471 -7.31 20.60 -11.02
CA HIS A 471 -6.67 20.92 -12.30
C HIS A 471 -7.68 21.34 -13.37
N ALA A 472 -7.18 21.89 -14.49
CA ALA A 472 -8.03 22.36 -15.59
C ALA A 472 -8.83 21.23 -16.26
N ASP A 473 -8.27 20.03 -16.33
CA ASP A 473 -8.92 18.82 -16.86
C ASP A 473 -9.89 18.16 -15.85
N GLY A 474 -9.95 18.65 -14.61
CA GLY A 474 -10.81 18.11 -13.56
C GLY A 474 -10.15 17.10 -12.64
N SER A 475 -8.90 16.70 -12.92
CA SER A 475 -8.10 15.82 -12.05
C SER A 475 -7.60 16.51 -10.77
N TRP A 476 -7.02 15.72 -9.87
CA TRP A 476 -6.26 16.17 -8.70
C TRP A 476 -4.93 15.42 -8.58
N GLY A 477 -4.09 15.91 -7.67
CA GLY A 477 -2.84 15.25 -7.32
C GLY A 477 -1.64 15.75 -8.11
N GLU A 478 -0.44 15.47 -7.60
CA GLU A 478 0.80 15.78 -8.32
C GLU A 478 0.95 14.89 -9.57
N LEU A 479 0.35 13.69 -9.58
CA LEU A 479 0.48 12.73 -10.69
C LEU A 479 -0.67 12.80 -11.69
N HIS A 480 -1.73 13.57 -11.41
CA HIS A 480 -2.92 13.70 -12.24
C HIS A 480 -3.51 12.33 -12.62
N CYS A 481 -3.58 11.41 -11.67
CA CYS A 481 -3.97 10.02 -11.93
C CYS A 481 -5.37 9.68 -11.43
N ASN A 482 -5.84 8.47 -11.76
CA ASN A 482 -7.21 8.05 -11.48
C ASN A 482 -7.42 7.86 -9.98
N GLU A 483 -6.46 7.26 -9.27
CA GLU A 483 -6.57 7.08 -7.82
C GLU A 483 -6.64 8.41 -7.06
N GLU A 484 -5.75 9.37 -7.34
CA GLU A 484 -5.76 10.68 -6.69
C GLU A 484 -7.06 11.45 -6.93
N THR A 485 -7.54 11.42 -8.17
CA THR A 485 -8.82 12.03 -8.55
C THR A 485 -9.99 11.33 -7.84
N ALA A 486 -9.94 10.00 -7.71
CA ALA A 486 -10.96 9.25 -6.99
C ALA A 486 -10.99 9.62 -5.50
N TYR A 487 -9.82 9.73 -4.85
CA TYR A 487 -9.71 10.16 -3.46
C TYR A 487 -10.31 11.57 -3.25
N ALA A 488 -9.97 12.51 -4.13
CA ALA A 488 -10.50 13.88 -4.08
C ALA A 488 -12.02 13.95 -4.26
N VAL A 489 -12.58 13.19 -5.22
CA VAL A 489 -14.03 13.11 -5.45
C VAL A 489 -14.76 12.53 -4.23
N VAL A 490 -14.22 11.47 -3.64
CA VAL A 490 -14.78 10.86 -2.43
C VAL A 490 -14.70 11.82 -1.23
N ALA A 491 -13.58 12.53 -1.06
CA ALA A 491 -13.41 13.54 -0.02
C ALA A 491 -14.45 14.66 -0.19
N LEU A 492 -14.58 15.24 -1.39
CA LEU A 492 -15.56 16.28 -1.70
C LEU A 492 -17.00 15.82 -1.46
N ALA A 493 -17.33 14.57 -1.78
CA ALA A 493 -18.68 14.06 -1.55
C ALA A 493 -18.98 13.92 -0.04
N ASN A 494 -17.99 13.54 0.77
CA ASN A 494 -18.13 13.49 2.22
C ASN A 494 -18.26 14.88 2.83
N LEU A 495 -17.34 15.79 2.49
CA LEU A 495 -17.37 17.20 2.92
C LEU A 495 -18.69 17.86 2.51
N GLY A 496 -19.08 17.62 1.25
CA GLY A 496 -20.29 18.05 0.57
C GLY A 496 -21.62 17.59 1.20
N SER A 497 -21.58 16.65 2.13
CA SER A 497 -22.77 16.03 2.74
C SER A 497 -23.16 16.61 4.11
N HIS A 498 -22.41 17.59 4.63
CA HIS A 498 -22.62 18.12 5.98
C HIS A 498 -22.68 19.66 6.03
N LEU A 499 -23.74 20.21 6.63
CA LEU A 499 -24.02 21.66 6.66
C LEU A 499 -22.98 22.50 7.43
N ALA A 500 -22.25 21.89 8.36
CA ALA A 500 -21.14 22.56 9.05
C ALA A 500 -19.98 22.97 8.12
N VAL A 501 -19.94 22.40 6.89
CA VAL A 501 -18.87 22.60 5.91
C VAL A 501 -19.34 23.41 4.70
N VAL A 502 -20.47 23.05 4.07
CA VAL A 502 -20.74 23.42 2.66
C VAL A 502 -21.45 24.78 2.46
N ARG A 503 -22.01 25.39 3.51
CA ARG A 503 -22.79 26.66 3.53
C ARG A 503 -23.02 27.35 2.17
N GLU A 504 -22.08 28.17 1.68
CA GLU A 504 -22.23 29.02 0.48
C GLU A 504 -21.58 28.45 -0.80
N ASN A 505 -20.83 27.33 -0.69
CA ASN A 505 -20.03 26.77 -1.78
C ASN A 505 -20.65 25.53 -2.44
N ASP A 506 -21.94 25.25 -2.18
CA ASP A 506 -22.62 24.01 -2.56
C ASP A 506 -22.49 23.64 -4.06
N TRP A 507 -22.72 24.62 -4.94
CA TRP A 507 -22.61 24.43 -6.38
C TRP A 507 -21.16 24.20 -6.86
N LYS A 508 -20.16 24.77 -6.15
CA LYS A 508 -18.74 24.57 -6.48
C LYS A 508 -18.32 23.14 -6.17
N VAL A 509 -18.83 22.58 -5.07
CA VAL A 509 -18.60 21.18 -4.69
C VAL A 509 -19.18 20.25 -5.76
N ASP A 510 -20.42 20.49 -6.18
CA ASP A 510 -21.04 19.69 -7.25
C ASP A 510 -20.29 19.78 -8.58
N LEU A 511 -19.90 21.00 -8.97
CA LEU A 511 -19.15 21.21 -10.20
C LEU A 511 -17.78 20.51 -10.16
N ALA A 512 -17.07 20.62 -9.03
CA ALA A 512 -15.78 19.96 -8.84
C ALA A 512 -15.93 18.43 -8.91
N ILE A 513 -16.89 17.85 -8.19
CA ILE A 513 -17.21 16.42 -8.24
C ILE A 513 -17.53 15.98 -9.67
N ALA A 514 -18.36 16.75 -10.40
CA ALA A 514 -18.74 16.42 -11.77
C ALA A 514 -17.54 16.39 -12.71
N ARG A 515 -16.65 17.40 -12.62
CA ARG A 515 -15.41 17.46 -13.41
C ARG A 515 -14.46 16.31 -13.08
N GLY A 516 -14.32 15.96 -11.80
CA GLY A 516 -13.53 14.80 -11.36
C GLY A 516 -14.06 13.48 -11.92
N LYS A 517 -15.37 13.26 -11.82
CA LYS A 517 -16.00 12.07 -12.43
C LYS A 517 -15.85 12.05 -13.94
N GLN A 518 -15.92 13.20 -14.61
CA GLN A 518 -15.70 13.29 -16.05
C GLN A 518 -14.26 12.86 -16.41
N PHE A 519 -13.26 13.37 -15.69
CA PHE A 519 -11.87 12.95 -15.85
C PHE A 519 -11.74 11.43 -15.71
N LEU A 520 -12.29 10.83 -14.65
CA LEU A 520 -12.25 9.37 -14.44
C LEU A 520 -12.92 8.60 -15.59
N LEU A 521 -14.08 9.07 -16.08
CA LEU A 521 -14.78 8.42 -17.18
C LEU A 521 -14.02 8.47 -18.52
N GLU A 522 -13.17 9.48 -18.71
CA GLU A 522 -12.36 9.66 -19.92
C GLU A 522 -11.04 8.89 -19.85
N HIS A 523 -10.43 8.78 -18.67
CA HIS A 523 -9.04 8.30 -18.52
C HIS A 523 -8.92 6.92 -17.85
N TRP A 524 -9.93 6.48 -17.09
CA TRP A 524 -9.90 5.15 -16.50
C TRP A 524 -10.31 4.09 -17.53
N LEU A 525 -9.42 3.12 -17.74
CA LEU A 525 -9.67 1.93 -18.54
C LEU A 525 -9.99 0.75 -17.60
N PRO A 526 -11.24 0.27 -17.53
CA PRO A 526 -11.61 -0.85 -16.67
C PRO A 526 -10.83 -2.11 -17.02
N GLY A 527 -10.28 -2.80 -16.01
CA GLY A 527 -9.45 -3.99 -16.19
C GLY A 527 -8.01 -3.71 -16.67
N ASN A 528 -7.54 -2.47 -16.62
CA ASN A 528 -6.14 -2.12 -16.87
C ASN A 528 -5.22 -2.85 -15.88
N THR A 529 -4.19 -3.52 -16.40
CA THR A 529 -3.18 -4.27 -15.62
C THR A 529 -2.03 -3.39 -15.09
N LYS A 530 -2.05 -2.09 -15.41
CA LYS A 530 -1.08 -1.10 -14.95
C LYS A 530 -1.76 -0.09 -14.00
N PRO A 531 -1.98 -0.44 -12.73
CA PRO A 531 -2.60 0.47 -11.77
C PRO A 531 -1.70 1.67 -11.47
N ASP A 532 -2.30 2.72 -10.91
CA ASP A 532 -1.55 3.86 -10.41
C ASP A 532 -0.66 3.42 -9.25
N ARG A 533 0.61 3.83 -9.28
CA ARG A 533 1.61 3.48 -8.26
C ARG A 533 1.73 4.60 -7.25
N VAL A 534 0.78 4.66 -6.33
CA VAL A 534 0.69 5.68 -5.27
C VAL A 534 0.94 5.12 -3.87
N TRP A 535 1.08 3.81 -3.74
CA TRP A 535 1.30 3.14 -2.46
C TRP A 535 2.79 2.97 -2.20
N THR A 536 3.19 3.25 -0.96
CA THR A 536 4.58 3.16 -0.51
C THR A 536 4.86 1.79 0.11
N GLY A 537 6.03 1.26 -0.19
CA GLY A 537 6.53 -0.03 0.30
C GLY A 537 8.05 -0.03 0.25
N LYS A 538 8.64 -1.20 -0.01
CA LYS A 538 10.07 -1.27 -0.40
C LYS A 538 10.34 -0.46 -1.67
N ILE A 539 9.36 -0.46 -2.57
CA ILE A 539 9.28 0.29 -3.82
C ILE A 539 7.89 0.92 -3.96
N LEU A 540 7.64 1.70 -5.02
CA LEU A 540 6.32 2.25 -5.29
C LEU A 540 5.44 1.20 -5.97
N HIS A 541 4.35 0.85 -5.30
CA HIS A 541 3.43 -0.20 -5.73
C HIS A 541 2.08 0.38 -6.14
N GLY A 542 1.40 -0.33 -7.04
CA GLY A 542 0.01 -0.08 -7.38
C GLY A 542 -0.81 -1.33 -7.06
N LEU A 543 -2.05 -1.12 -6.60
CA LEU A 543 -2.95 -2.17 -6.13
C LEU A 543 -4.21 -2.13 -6.98
N ALA A 544 -4.28 -3.00 -8.00
CA ALA A 544 -5.31 -2.89 -9.03
C ALA A 544 -6.74 -2.99 -8.48
N TYR A 545 -7.00 -3.88 -7.52
CA TYR A 545 -8.32 -4.06 -6.92
C TYR A 545 -8.70 -2.86 -6.04
N VAL A 546 -7.76 -2.34 -5.26
CA VAL A 546 -7.99 -1.19 -4.38
C VAL A 546 -8.21 0.08 -5.20
N GLY A 547 -7.36 0.33 -6.20
CA GLY A 547 -7.51 1.47 -7.11
C GLY A 547 -8.84 1.42 -7.88
N GLU A 548 -9.21 0.24 -8.42
CA GLU A 548 -10.51 0.06 -9.08
C GLU A 548 -11.68 0.32 -8.13
N ALA A 549 -11.62 -0.17 -6.88
CA ALA A 549 -12.68 0.06 -5.90
C ALA A 549 -12.89 1.54 -5.58
N TYR A 550 -11.80 2.32 -5.43
CA TYR A 550 -11.92 3.75 -5.19
C TYR A 550 -12.43 4.52 -6.40
N ILE A 551 -12.04 4.15 -7.62
CA ILE A 551 -12.59 4.74 -8.84
C ILE A 551 -14.08 4.45 -8.95
N LEU A 552 -14.51 3.20 -8.71
CA LEU A 552 -15.92 2.82 -8.68
C LEU A 552 -16.70 3.57 -7.59
N ALA A 553 -16.13 3.71 -6.39
CA ALA A 553 -16.69 4.48 -5.30
C ALA A 553 -16.86 5.97 -5.69
N ALA A 554 -15.84 6.58 -6.26
CA ALA A 554 -15.88 7.96 -6.75
C ALA A 554 -16.95 8.17 -7.83
N LEU A 555 -17.09 7.23 -8.77
CA LEU A 555 -18.14 7.30 -9.80
C LEU A 555 -19.54 7.13 -9.19
N LYS A 556 -19.71 6.27 -8.17
CA LYS A 556 -21.00 5.99 -7.50
C LYS A 556 -21.43 7.08 -6.53
N VAL A 557 -20.49 7.67 -5.78
CA VAL A 557 -20.79 8.50 -4.62
C VAL A 557 -21.66 9.70 -4.99
N ASN A 558 -22.65 10.00 -4.16
CA ASN A 558 -23.51 11.17 -4.32
C ASN A 558 -23.70 11.81 -2.95
N ARG A 559 -23.28 13.08 -2.82
CA ARG A 559 -23.28 13.78 -1.52
C ARG A 559 -24.67 13.96 -0.93
N VAL A 560 -25.71 14.12 -1.76
CA VAL A 560 -27.11 14.26 -1.31
C VAL A 560 -27.60 12.93 -0.75
N ASN A 561 -27.28 11.82 -1.42
CA ASN A 561 -27.61 10.48 -0.91
C ASN A 561 -26.85 10.17 0.39
N LEU A 562 -25.58 10.58 0.49
CA LEU A 562 -24.82 10.45 1.74
C LEU A 562 -25.46 11.26 2.87
N ALA A 563 -25.83 12.53 2.61
CA ALA A 563 -26.49 13.39 3.58
C ALA A 563 -27.81 12.75 4.07
N ALA A 564 -28.65 12.28 3.12
CA ALA A 564 -29.90 11.60 3.43
C ALA A 564 -29.69 10.33 4.26
N ALA A 565 -28.74 9.47 3.90
CA ALA A 565 -28.41 8.25 4.67
C ALA A 565 -27.90 8.56 6.08
N ARG A 566 -27.31 9.75 6.28
CA ARG A 566 -26.82 10.24 7.57
C ARG A 566 -27.92 10.93 8.41
N GLY A 567 -29.12 11.10 7.86
CA GLY A 567 -30.22 11.85 8.49
C GLY A 567 -30.02 13.37 8.44
N ILE A 568 -29.15 13.85 7.55
CA ILE A 568 -28.86 15.26 7.33
C ILE A 568 -29.62 15.68 6.08
N TYR A 569 -30.72 16.41 6.25
CA TYR A 569 -31.47 16.95 5.12
C TYR A 569 -30.86 18.31 4.75
N PRO A 570 -30.26 18.47 3.55
CA PRO A 570 -30.06 19.81 3.02
C PRO A 570 -31.45 20.42 2.78
N ASN A 571 -31.71 21.58 3.37
CA ASN A 571 -32.93 22.35 3.12
C ASN A 571 -33.02 22.81 1.67
#